data_AF-A0A252BR57-F1
#
_entry.id   AF-A0A252BR57-F1
#
_cell.length_a   1.000
_cell.length_b   1.000
_cell.length_c   1.000
_cell.angle_alpha   90.00
_cell.angle_beta   90.00
_cell.angle_gamma   90.00
#
_symmetry.space_group_name_H-M   'P 1'
#
loop_
_entity.id
_entity.type
_entity.pdbx_description
1 polymer ?
#
loop_
_entity_poly.entity_id
_entity_poly.type
_entity_poly.pdbx_seq_one_letter_code
_entity_poly.pdbx_strand_id
1 'polypeptide(L)'
;MSAPRIRKAWRVTVCGYDFESTVYAHSAGKARYQVFLDVTDTNNAISFPDIRVLRHRGMDRIMPEIPTEAEGVSKIALAKLLHACGATREQPEKCGSRDYFYCSANDTGMAELVNAGLMQAKGKGWASGECYFHATQLGQIAAHALCPLYRGDDFVWPEVTA
;
A
#
# COMPACT_ATOMS: atom_id res chain seq x y z
N MET A 1 -10.88 20.19 -8.73
CA MET A 1 -10.49 18.78 -8.75
C MET A 1 -8.99 18.71 -8.56
N SER A 2 -8.50 18.01 -7.54
CA SER A 2 -7.07 17.79 -7.33
C SER A 2 -6.50 16.96 -8.47
N ALA A 3 -5.21 17.11 -8.77
CA ALA A 3 -4.56 16.30 -9.78
C ALA A 3 -4.58 14.80 -9.34
N PRO A 4 -4.79 13.86 -10.28
CA PRO A 4 -4.86 12.44 -9.94
C PRO A 4 -3.55 11.96 -9.30
N ARG A 5 -3.66 11.20 -8.21
CA ARG A 5 -2.51 10.59 -7.54
C ARG A 5 -2.05 9.37 -8.32
N ILE A 6 -0.93 9.51 -9.02
CA ILE A 6 -0.39 8.46 -9.90
C ILE A 6 0.89 7.88 -9.30
N ARG A 7 0.87 6.57 -9.06
CA ARG A 7 2.07 5.78 -8.75
C ARG A 7 2.74 5.38 -10.06
N LYS A 8 3.87 6.01 -10.37
CA LYS A 8 4.59 5.86 -11.64
C LYS A 8 5.38 4.56 -11.67
N ALA A 9 5.19 3.77 -12.73
CA ALA A 9 5.91 2.52 -12.97
C ALA A 9 7.15 2.69 -13.87
N TRP A 10 8.20 1.94 -13.57
CA TRP A 10 9.44 1.90 -14.32
C TRP A 10 9.79 0.46 -14.64
N ARG A 11 10.03 0.19 -15.92
CA ARG A 11 10.58 -1.05 -16.41
C ARG A 11 12.07 -1.06 -16.13
N VAL A 12 12.56 -2.09 -15.45
CA VAL A 12 13.97 -2.22 -15.10
C VAL A 12 14.54 -3.52 -15.66
N THR A 13 15.73 -3.41 -16.24
CA THR A 13 16.56 -4.54 -16.68
C THR A 13 17.97 -4.35 -16.15
N VAL A 14 18.60 -5.42 -15.66
CA VAL A 14 19.96 -5.39 -15.10
C VAL A 14 20.89 -6.20 -16.02
N CYS A 15 22.04 -5.64 -16.39
CA CYS A 15 23.03 -6.33 -17.21
C CYS A 15 23.43 -7.67 -16.57
N GLY A 16 23.46 -8.74 -17.37
CA GLY A 16 23.79 -10.09 -16.87
C GLY A 16 22.63 -10.83 -16.19
N TYR A 17 21.43 -10.25 -16.14
CA TYR A 17 20.22 -10.93 -15.65
C TYR A 17 19.15 -10.94 -16.74
N ASP A 18 18.53 -12.10 -16.95
CA ASP A 18 17.55 -12.32 -18.03
C ASP A 18 16.12 -11.91 -17.65
N PHE A 19 15.90 -11.29 -16.49
CA PHE A 19 14.57 -10.90 -16.04
C PHE A 19 14.35 -9.38 -16.13
N GLU A 20 13.12 -9.02 -16.49
CA GLU A 20 12.60 -7.66 -16.44
C GLU A 20 11.71 -7.52 -15.20
N SER A 21 11.83 -6.40 -14.47
CA SER A 21 10.96 -6.10 -13.33
C SER A 21 10.27 -4.74 -13.48
N THR A 22 9.14 -4.58 -12.78
CA THR A 22 8.45 -3.29 -12.66
C THR A 22 8.68 -2.71 -11.27
N VAL A 23 9.25 -1.50 -11.21
CA VAL A 23 9.52 -0.76 -9.97
C VAL A 23 8.70 0.52 -9.96
N TYR A 24 8.06 0.83 -8.83
CA TYR A 24 7.30 2.07 -8.66
C TYR A 24 8.16 3.12 -7.95
N ALA A 25 8.41 4.27 -8.60
CA ALA A 25 9.22 5.35 -8.05
C ALA A 25 8.86 6.73 -8.63
N HIS A 26 9.18 7.79 -7.89
CA HIS A 26 8.99 9.18 -8.34
C HIS A 26 9.64 9.51 -9.69
N SER A 27 10.83 8.93 -9.93
CA SER A 27 11.68 9.19 -11.10
C SER A 27 12.48 7.96 -11.51
N ALA A 28 13.02 7.97 -12.74
CA ALA A 28 13.89 6.91 -13.24
C ALA A 28 15.13 6.69 -12.34
N GLY A 29 15.73 7.79 -11.85
CA GLY A 29 16.90 7.73 -10.97
C GLY A 29 16.58 7.07 -9.63
N LYS A 30 15.40 7.33 -9.06
CA LYS A 30 14.95 6.68 -7.82
C LYS A 30 14.66 5.19 -8.04
N ALA A 31 14.01 4.81 -9.15
CA ALA A 31 13.82 3.42 -9.51
C ALA A 31 15.16 2.69 -9.69
N ARG A 32 16.11 3.31 -10.40
CA ARG A 32 17.46 2.76 -10.59
C ARG A 32 18.19 2.56 -9.27
N TYR A 33 18.13 3.56 -8.38
CA TYR A 33 18.79 3.49 -7.08
C TYR A 33 18.19 2.42 -6.17
N GLN A 34 16.86 2.24 -6.18
CA GLN A 34 16.23 1.15 -5.45
C GLN A 34 16.73 -0.22 -5.92
N VAL A 35 16.77 -0.45 -7.23
CA VAL A 35 17.29 -1.71 -7.79
C VAL A 35 18.78 -1.88 -7.53
N PHE A 36 19.56 -0.80 -7.55
CA PHE A 36 20.97 -0.84 -7.19
C PHE A 36 21.16 -1.37 -5.77
N LEU A 37 20.45 -0.80 -4.79
CA LEU A 37 20.50 -1.29 -3.40
C LEU A 37 20.10 -2.77 -3.30
N ASP A 38 18.97 -3.15 -3.91
CA ASP A 38 18.46 -4.53 -3.85
C ASP A 38 19.44 -5.54 -4.49
N VAL A 39 20.12 -5.19 -5.58
CA VAL A 39 21.07 -6.09 -6.27
C VAL A 39 22.42 -6.11 -5.56
N THR A 40 22.96 -4.96 -5.14
CA THR A 40 24.27 -4.91 -4.45
C THR A 40 24.29 -5.67 -3.13
N ASP A 41 23.14 -5.81 -2.46
CA ASP A 41 23.01 -6.64 -1.27
C ASP A 41 23.42 -8.11 -1.53
N THR A 42 23.32 -8.58 -2.78
CA THR A 42 23.64 -9.97 -3.17
C THR A 42 24.77 -10.08 -4.19
N ASN A 43 25.06 -9.02 -4.96
CA ASN A 43 26.09 -9.01 -5.99
C ASN A 43 26.72 -7.61 -6.15
N ASN A 44 27.92 -7.47 -5.60
CA ASN A 44 28.69 -6.22 -5.64
C ASN A 44 29.36 -5.91 -6.99
N ALA A 45 29.28 -6.81 -7.99
CA ALA A 45 29.86 -6.56 -9.32
C ALA A 45 28.95 -5.69 -10.20
N ILE A 46 27.66 -5.60 -9.89
CA ILE A 46 26.71 -4.77 -10.61
C ILE A 46 26.87 -3.31 -10.20
N SER A 47 27.08 -2.45 -11.18
CA SER A 47 27.22 -1.02 -11.01
C SER A 47 25.97 -0.27 -11.45
N PHE A 48 25.83 0.99 -11.03
CA PHE A 48 24.66 1.81 -11.38
C PHE A 48 24.40 1.94 -12.90
N PRO A 49 25.43 2.05 -13.77
CA PRO A 49 25.26 2.00 -15.24
C PRO A 49 24.67 0.70 -15.80
N ASP A 50 24.86 -0.43 -15.11
CA ASP A 50 24.38 -1.75 -15.55
C ASP A 50 22.85 -1.89 -15.42
N ILE A 51 22.20 -0.92 -14.77
CA ILE A 51 20.75 -0.93 -14.52
C ILE A 51 20.08 0.02 -15.51
N ARG A 52 19.34 -0.52 -16.47
CA ARG A 52 18.55 0.27 -17.41
C ARG A 52 17.14 0.45 -16.89
N VAL A 53 16.66 1.70 -16.92
CA VAL A 53 15.33 2.06 -16.44
C VAL A 53 14.59 2.81 -17.54
N LEU A 54 13.41 2.31 -17.91
CA LEU A 54 12.54 2.91 -18.92
C LEU A 54 11.15 3.17 -18.33
N ARG A 55 10.48 4.22 -18.78
CA ARG A 55 9.16 4.56 -18.28
C ARG A 55 8.14 3.50 -18.73
N HIS A 56 7.40 2.93 -17.78
CA HIS A 56 6.35 1.94 -18.05
C HIS A 56 4.95 2.53 -17.84
N ARG A 57 4.54 3.52 -18.64
CA ARG A 57 3.28 4.27 -18.43
C ARG A 57 2.04 3.36 -18.33
N GLY A 58 1.97 2.30 -19.13
CA GLY A 58 0.85 1.34 -19.11
C GLY A 58 0.70 0.54 -17.80
N MET A 59 1.69 0.60 -16.91
CA MET A 59 1.66 -0.06 -15.60
C MET A 59 1.50 0.95 -14.45
N ASP A 60 1.25 2.23 -14.76
CA ASP A 60 0.93 3.22 -13.73
C ASP A 60 -0.32 2.82 -12.97
N ARG A 61 -0.33 3.11 -11.67
CA ARG A 61 -1.53 2.96 -10.85
C ARG A 61 -2.10 4.33 -10.53
N ILE A 62 -3.33 4.55 -10.94
CA ILE A 62 -4.14 5.69 -10.49
C ILE A 62 -4.73 5.29 -9.14
N MET A 63 -4.39 6.03 -8.11
CA MET A 63 -4.95 5.82 -6.78
C MET A 63 -6.34 6.44 -6.74
N PRO A 64 -7.33 5.76 -6.13
CA PRO A 64 -8.67 6.31 -5.98
C PRO A 64 -8.66 7.51 -5.03
N GLU A 65 -9.73 8.29 -5.09
CA GLU A 65 -10.01 9.31 -4.08
C GLU A 65 -10.40 8.65 -2.76
N ILE A 66 -10.20 9.36 -1.65
CA ILE A 66 -10.58 8.87 -0.33
C ILE A 66 -12.11 8.88 -0.25
N PRO A 67 -12.77 7.74 0.03
CA PRO A 67 -14.22 7.71 0.20
C PRO A 67 -14.65 8.54 1.41
N THR A 68 -15.80 9.21 1.31
CA THR A 68 -16.37 10.05 2.38
C THR A 68 -16.50 9.29 3.71
N GLU A 69 -16.80 7.99 3.65
CA GLU A 69 -16.93 7.12 4.83
C GLU A 69 -15.63 6.97 5.62
N ALA A 70 -14.47 7.23 4.99
CA ALA A 70 -13.18 7.19 5.65
C ALA A 70 -12.76 8.54 6.27
N GLU A 71 -13.44 9.65 5.94
CA GLU A 71 -13.07 10.99 6.42
C GLU A 71 -13.34 11.18 7.92
N GLY A 72 -14.39 10.55 8.44
CA GLY A 72 -14.74 10.59 9.87
C GLY A 72 -14.05 9.53 10.73
N VAL A 73 -13.18 8.70 10.14
CA VAL A 73 -12.55 7.57 10.83
C VAL A 73 -11.20 7.98 11.40
N SER A 74 -10.94 7.58 12.64
CA SER A 74 -9.71 7.86 13.36
C SER A 74 -8.48 7.29 12.63
N LYS A 75 -7.36 8.00 12.72
CA LYS A 75 -6.09 7.56 12.12
C LYS A 75 -5.64 6.18 12.62
N ILE A 76 -5.95 5.84 13.88
CA ILE A 76 -5.62 4.55 14.47
C ILE A 76 -6.44 3.43 13.82
N ALA A 77 -7.75 3.65 13.61
CA ALA A 77 -8.61 2.71 12.89
C ALA A 77 -8.16 2.56 11.42
N LEU A 78 -7.90 3.66 10.73
CA LEU A 78 -7.40 3.62 9.34
C LEU A 78 -6.04 2.92 9.22
N ALA A 79 -5.15 3.05 10.23
CA ALA A 79 -3.90 2.30 10.26
C ALA A 79 -4.14 0.78 10.36
N LYS A 80 -5.16 0.33 11.09
CA LYS A 80 -5.56 -1.09 11.13
C LYS A 80 -6.11 -1.55 9.79
N LEU A 81 -6.92 -0.73 9.12
CA LEU A 81 -7.39 -1.01 7.76
C LEU A 81 -6.23 -1.17 6.78
N LEU A 82 -5.29 -0.23 6.77
CA LEU A 82 -4.09 -0.28 5.92
C LEU A 82 -3.28 -1.56 6.20
N HIS A 83 -3.10 -1.88 7.49
CA HIS A 83 -2.44 -3.12 7.88
C HIS A 83 -3.21 -4.33 7.36
N ALA A 84 -4.53 -4.42 7.57
CA ALA A 84 -5.40 -5.49 7.06
C ALA A 84 -5.26 -5.69 5.55
N CYS A 85 -5.10 -4.59 4.81
CA CYS A 85 -4.88 -4.58 3.37
C CYS A 85 -3.43 -4.80 2.93
N GLY A 86 -2.51 -5.10 3.86
CA GLY A 86 -1.10 -5.40 3.55
C GLY A 86 -0.23 -4.18 3.23
N ALA A 87 -0.73 -2.96 3.44
CA ALA A 87 0.04 -1.75 3.19
C ALA A 87 0.97 -1.43 4.37
N THR A 88 2.24 -1.14 4.07
CA THR A 88 3.18 -0.50 4.99
C THR A 88 3.89 0.66 4.28
N ARG A 89 4.67 1.46 5.02
CA ARG A 89 5.48 2.54 4.44
C ARG A 89 6.61 1.98 3.57
N GLU A 90 7.11 0.80 3.91
CA GLU A 90 8.22 0.12 3.24
C GLU A 90 7.77 -0.61 1.98
N GLN A 91 6.51 -1.08 1.97
CA GLN A 91 5.92 -1.94 0.94
C GLN A 91 4.51 -1.45 0.52
N PRO A 92 4.36 -0.19 0.05
CA PRO A 92 3.06 0.35 -0.36
C PRO A 92 2.47 -0.34 -1.61
N GLU A 93 3.29 -1.05 -2.38
CA GLU A 93 2.86 -1.87 -3.52
C GLU A 93 2.04 -3.11 -3.12
N LYS A 94 2.16 -3.57 -1.88
CA LYS A 94 1.41 -4.70 -1.32
C LYS A 94 0.01 -4.33 -0.83
N CYS A 95 -0.36 -3.05 -0.84
CA CYS A 95 -1.73 -2.66 -0.56
C CYS A 95 -2.70 -3.41 -1.50
N GLY A 96 -3.67 -4.12 -0.92
CA GLY A 96 -4.61 -5.00 -1.61
C GLY A 96 -4.16 -6.46 -1.75
N SER A 97 -2.96 -6.83 -1.27
CA SER A 97 -2.48 -8.23 -1.35
C SER A 97 -3.18 -9.18 -0.36
N ARG A 98 -3.90 -8.62 0.61
CA ARG A 98 -4.74 -9.29 1.58
C ARG A 98 -5.86 -8.35 1.99
N ASP A 99 -6.81 -8.85 2.77
CA ASP A 99 -8.01 -8.10 3.16
C ASP A 99 -8.45 -8.38 4.60
N TYR A 100 -7.65 -9.05 5.43
CA TYR A 100 -8.10 -9.48 6.75
C TYR A 100 -7.19 -9.05 7.91
N PHE A 101 -7.82 -8.86 9.06
CA PHE A 101 -7.18 -8.55 10.33
C PHE A 101 -7.73 -9.42 11.45
N TYR A 102 -6.84 -9.94 12.28
CA TYR A 102 -7.17 -10.78 13.41
C TYR A 102 -6.91 -10.03 14.70
N CYS A 103 -7.93 -9.88 15.54
CA CYS A 103 -7.77 -9.28 16.86
C CYS A 103 -8.97 -9.60 17.77
N SER A 104 -9.02 -8.96 18.93
CA SER A 104 -10.19 -8.96 19.82
C SER A 104 -11.44 -8.48 19.08
N ALA A 105 -12.57 -9.15 19.32
CA ALA A 105 -13.89 -8.74 18.82
C ALA A 105 -14.35 -7.39 19.40
N ASN A 106 -13.78 -6.97 20.53
CA ASN A 106 -14.11 -5.73 21.24
C ASN A 106 -13.12 -4.58 20.90
N ASP A 107 -12.31 -4.73 19.85
CA ASP A 107 -11.38 -3.69 19.43
C ASP A 107 -12.14 -2.45 18.92
N THR A 108 -11.94 -1.31 19.57
CA THR A 108 -12.69 -0.07 19.29
C THR A 108 -12.41 0.49 17.90
N GLY A 109 -11.17 0.34 17.39
CA GLY A 109 -10.82 0.76 16.05
C GLY A 109 -11.46 -0.13 14.99
N MET A 110 -11.59 -1.43 15.25
CA MET A 110 -12.32 -2.32 14.36
C MET A 110 -13.83 -2.05 14.37
N ALA A 111 -14.40 -1.73 15.53
CA ALA A 111 -15.80 -1.32 15.63
C ALA A 111 -16.07 -0.04 14.82
N GLU A 112 -15.16 0.93 14.87
CA GLU A 112 -15.23 2.15 14.07
C GLU A 112 -15.21 1.85 12.56
N LEU A 113 -14.28 1.01 12.10
CA LEU A 113 -14.21 0.59 10.69
C LEU A 113 -15.46 -0.18 10.24
N VAL A 114 -16.05 -1.00 11.11
CA VAL A 114 -17.30 -1.73 10.83
C VAL A 114 -18.47 -0.77 10.73
N ASN A 115 -18.58 0.20 11.64
CA ASN A 115 -19.63 1.22 11.61
C ASN A 115 -19.54 2.10 10.36
N ALA A 116 -18.32 2.39 9.90
CA ALA A 116 -18.06 3.11 8.65
C ALA A 116 -18.25 2.23 7.38
N GLY A 117 -18.53 0.93 7.53
CA GLY A 117 -18.71 0.01 6.41
C GLY A 117 -17.41 -0.37 5.68
N LEU A 118 -16.24 -0.04 6.24
CA LEU A 118 -14.92 -0.33 5.66
C LEU A 118 -14.45 -1.75 5.99
N MET A 119 -14.91 -2.32 7.10
CA MET A 119 -14.63 -3.71 7.48
C MET A 119 -15.92 -4.45 7.81
N GLN A 120 -15.87 -5.77 7.76
CA GLN A 120 -16.92 -6.67 8.21
C GLN A 120 -16.35 -7.70 9.17
N ALA A 121 -16.97 -7.85 10.34
CA ALA A 121 -16.65 -8.95 11.24
C ALA A 121 -17.11 -10.28 10.63
N LYS A 122 -16.20 -11.24 10.50
CA LYS A 122 -16.43 -12.59 10.00
C LYS A 122 -16.19 -13.59 11.13
N GLY A 123 -17.13 -13.64 12.07
CA GLY A 123 -17.28 -14.74 13.03
C GLY A 123 -16.05 -15.10 13.88
N LYS A 124 -16.13 -16.22 14.61
CA LYS A 124 -15.18 -16.63 15.65
C LYS A 124 -13.73 -16.70 15.14
N GLY A 125 -12.82 -16.09 15.91
CA GLY A 125 -11.39 -16.30 15.83
C GLY A 125 -10.95 -17.64 16.41
N TRP A 126 -9.63 -17.81 16.59
CA TRP A 126 -9.06 -19.07 17.10
C TRP A 126 -9.33 -19.25 18.59
N ALA A 127 -9.36 -18.17 19.37
CA ALA A 127 -9.74 -18.19 20.77
C ALA A 127 -11.08 -17.49 21.03
N SER A 128 -11.62 -17.74 22.23
CA SER A 128 -12.83 -17.06 22.71
C SER A 128 -12.58 -15.55 22.82
N GLY A 129 -13.48 -14.75 22.25
CA GLY A 129 -13.38 -13.28 22.24
C GLY A 129 -12.54 -12.70 21.11
N GLU A 130 -11.96 -13.52 20.23
CA GLU A 130 -11.21 -13.07 19.05
C GLU A 130 -12.08 -13.20 17.78
N CYS A 131 -11.77 -12.40 16.76
CA CYS A 131 -12.53 -12.31 15.52
C CYS A 131 -11.62 -12.00 14.32
N TYR A 132 -11.96 -12.54 13.16
CA TYR A 132 -11.44 -12.07 11.88
C TYR A 132 -12.32 -10.96 11.34
N PHE A 133 -11.70 -9.86 10.95
CA PHE A 133 -12.37 -8.78 10.24
C PHE A 133 -11.85 -8.76 8.81
N HIS A 134 -12.73 -8.64 7.83
CA HIS A 134 -12.39 -8.53 6.42
C HIS A 134 -12.73 -7.13 5.89
N ALA A 135 -11.84 -6.54 5.10
CA ALA A 135 -12.06 -5.29 4.41
C ALA A 135 -13.16 -5.50 3.37
N THR A 136 -14.16 -4.63 3.40
CA THR A 136 -15.16 -4.58 2.33
C THR A 136 -14.52 -4.06 1.05
N GLN A 137 -15.23 -4.11 -0.08
CA GLN A 137 -14.75 -3.47 -1.30
C GLN A 137 -14.48 -1.97 -1.09
N LEU A 138 -15.35 -1.29 -0.33
CA LEU A 138 -15.15 0.10 0.06
C LEU A 138 -13.91 0.27 0.93
N GLY A 139 -13.67 -0.62 1.89
CA GLY A 139 -12.46 -0.63 2.71
C GLY A 139 -11.18 -0.81 1.90
N GLN A 140 -11.18 -1.68 0.90
CA GLN A 140 -10.02 -1.85 0.01
C GLN A 140 -9.77 -0.60 -0.84
N ILE A 141 -10.84 0.02 -1.37
CA ILE A 141 -10.74 1.31 -2.09
C ILE A 141 -10.16 2.39 -1.18
N ALA A 142 -10.67 2.51 0.05
CA ALA A 142 -10.17 3.45 1.04
C ALA A 142 -8.70 3.16 1.37
N ALA A 143 -8.30 1.90 1.60
CA ALA A 143 -6.91 1.53 1.84
C ALA A 143 -6.00 1.94 0.67
N HIS A 144 -6.42 1.71 -0.57
CA HIS A 144 -5.69 2.16 -1.76
C HIS A 144 -5.60 3.68 -1.85
N ALA A 145 -6.67 4.40 -1.53
CA ALA A 145 -6.68 5.86 -1.51
C ALA A 145 -5.73 6.42 -0.44
N LEU A 146 -5.65 5.80 0.74
CA LEU A 146 -4.79 6.23 1.85
C LEU A 146 -3.32 5.83 1.65
N CYS A 147 -3.08 4.79 0.84
CA CYS A 147 -1.75 4.21 0.64
C CYS A 147 -0.76 5.23 0.06
N PRO A 148 0.51 5.28 0.54
CA PRO A 148 1.52 6.15 -0.01
C PRO A 148 1.83 5.76 -1.45
N LEU A 149 2.32 6.70 -2.26
CA LEU A 149 2.69 6.39 -3.63
C LEU A 149 3.98 5.56 -3.68
N TYR A 150 4.97 5.91 -2.87
CA TYR A 150 6.29 5.29 -2.92
C TYR A 150 6.82 4.92 -1.53
N ARG A 151 7.83 4.06 -1.51
CA ARG A 151 8.50 3.61 -0.28
C ARG A 151 9.01 4.81 0.52
N GLY A 152 8.68 4.85 1.81
CA GLY A 152 9.12 5.88 2.75
C GLY A 152 8.25 7.14 2.78
N ASP A 153 7.28 7.28 1.87
CA ASP A 153 6.30 8.36 1.92
C ASP A 153 5.32 8.13 3.09
N ASP A 154 4.76 9.21 3.63
CA ASP A 154 3.69 9.14 4.63
C ASP A 154 2.35 8.71 4.00
N PHE A 155 1.50 8.11 4.84
CA PHE A 155 0.11 7.82 4.49
C PHE A 155 -0.68 9.12 4.31
N VAL A 156 -1.64 9.09 3.39
CA VAL A 156 -2.53 10.23 3.15
C VAL A 156 -3.67 10.16 4.14
N TRP A 157 -3.45 10.67 5.34
CA TRP A 157 -4.51 10.74 6.34
C TRP A 157 -5.55 11.79 5.92
N PRO A 158 -6.85 11.47 5.97
CA PRO A 158 -7.87 12.50 5.86
C PRO A 158 -7.69 13.49 7.01
N GLU A 159 -7.87 14.78 6.72
CA GLU A 159 -7.99 15.77 7.78
C GLU A 159 -9.29 15.50 8.52
N VAL A 160 -9.20 15.24 9.82
CA VAL A 160 -10.40 15.12 10.66
C VAL A 160 -10.98 16.52 10.71
N THR A 161 -12.14 16.74 10.08
CA THR A 161 -12.88 17.99 10.26
C THR A 161 -13.21 18.13 11.74
N ALA A 162 -12.68 19.19 12.36
CA ALA A 162 -12.87 19.51 13.77
C ALA A 162 -14.35 19.75 14.12
#